data_AF-N9RKD5-F1
#
_entry.id   AF-N9RKD5-F1
#
_cell.length_a   1.000
_cell.length_b   1.000
_cell.length_c   1.000
_cell.angle_alpha   90.00
_cell.angle_beta   90.00
_cell.angle_gamma   90.00
#
_symmetry.space_group_name_H-M   'P 1'
#
loop_
_entity.id
_entity.type
_entity.pdbx_description
1 polymer ?
#
loop_
_entity_poly.entity_id
_entity_poly.type
_entity_poly.pdbx_seq_one_letter_code
_entity_poly.pdbx_strand_id
1 'polypeptide(L)'
;MSETQPQLRESTTNTFVAWVVMVLGCIAGIAFIILFGQIEVRNENLDIVQVWSGKIIAVGLGIIMNGLLFGYLLLKVSSILQYYEQRKITNLAD
;
A
#
# COMPACT_ATOMS: atom_id res chain seq x y z
N MET A 1 -10.70 32.73 -24.55
CA MET A 1 -9.93 32.29 -23.38
C MET A 1 -10.65 31.05 -22.86
N SER A 2 -10.28 29.87 -23.38
CA SER A 2 -10.98 28.62 -23.07
C SER A 2 -10.59 28.18 -21.67
N GLU A 3 -11.57 28.04 -20.80
CA GLU A 3 -11.43 27.40 -19.49
C GLU A 3 -10.76 26.04 -19.66
N THR A 4 -9.48 25.95 -19.30
CA THR A 4 -8.82 24.71 -18.93
C THR A 4 -9.43 24.28 -17.60
N GLN A 5 -10.65 23.72 -17.66
CA GLN A 5 -11.13 22.91 -16.55
C GLN A 5 -10.07 21.83 -16.31
N PRO A 6 -9.56 21.68 -15.08
CA PRO A 6 -8.62 20.63 -14.77
C PRO A 6 -9.39 19.33 -14.95
N GLN A 7 -9.30 18.72 -16.14
CA GLN A 7 -9.74 17.35 -16.32
C GLN A 7 -8.98 16.56 -15.28
N LEU A 8 -9.69 16.10 -14.25
CA LEU A 8 -9.17 15.22 -13.24
C LEU A 8 -8.65 14.00 -14.00
N ARG A 9 -7.35 13.99 -14.28
CA ARG A 9 -6.67 12.88 -14.94
C ARG A 9 -6.95 11.66 -14.08
N GLU A 10 -7.69 10.70 -14.61
CA GLU A 10 -8.08 9.48 -13.88
C GLU A 10 -6.83 8.74 -13.39
N SER A 11 -5.76 8.87 -14.17
CA SER A 11 -4.43 8.45 -13.79
C SER A 11 -3.87 9.11 -12.52
N THR A 12 -4.00 10.42 -12.35
CA THR A 12 -3.49 11.11 -11.15
C THR A 12 -4.25 10.63 -9.90
N THR A 13 -5.56 10.45 -10.00
CA THR A 13 -6.39 9.91 -8.92
C THR A 13 -6.02 8.47 -8.61
N ASN A 14 -5.87 7.62 -9.62
CA ASN A 14 -5.51 6.22 -9.40
C ASN A 14 -4.10 6.06 -8.81
N THR A 15 -3.14 6.90 -9.22
CA THR A 15 -1.81 6.97 -8.57
C THR A 15 -1.92 7.38 -7.11
N PHE A 16 -2.74 8.38 -6.79
CA PHE A 16 -2.94 8.81 -5.40
C PHE A 16 -3.57 7.70 -4.56
N VAL A 17 -4.61 7.04 -5.05
CA VAL A 17 -5.26 5.89 -4.39
C VAL A 17 -4.24 4.77 -4.16
N ALA A 18 -3.40 4.47 -5.15
CA ALA A 18 -2.35 3.46 -5.02
C ALA A 18 -1.39 3.77 -3.85
N TRP A 19 -0.93 5.02 -3.72
CA TRP A 19 -0.09 5.45 -2.61
C TRP A 19 -0.80 5.36 -1.26
N VAL A 20 -2.06 5.79 -1.17
CA VAL A 20 -2.86 5.69 0.05
C VAL A 20 -2.99 4.24 0.50
N VAL A 21 -3.29 3.33 -0.43
CA VAL A 21 -3.40 1.89 -0.16
C VAL A 21 -2.08 1.31 0.35
N MET A 22 -0.94 1.68 -0.25
CA MET A 22 0.37 1.22 0.22
C MET A 22 0.67 1.71 1.64
N VAL A 23 0.43 2.99 1.93
CA VAL A 23 0.66 3.58 3.25
C VAL A 23 -0.24 2.91 4.29
N LEU A 24 -1.53 2.71 3.98
CA LEU A 24 -2.46 2.01 4.87
C LEU A 24 -2.02 0.56 5.13
N GLY A 25 -1.56 -0.16 4.11
CA GLY A 25 -1.03 -1.51 4.26
C GLY A 25 0.19 -1.58 5.18
N CYS A 26 1.12 -0.62 5.03
CA CYS A 26 2.28 -0.49 5.92
C CYS A 26 1.86 -0.21 7.37
N ILE A 27 0.97 0.76 7.58
CA ILE A 27 0.48 1.13 8.91
C ILE A 27 -0.24 -0.06 9.57
N ALA A 28 -1.11 -0.74 8.83
CA ALA A 28 -1.85 -1.91 9.32
C ALA A 28 -0.91 -3.05 9.72
N GLY A 29 0.10 -3.35 8.90
CA GLY A 29 1.07 -4.39 9.20
C GLY A 29 1.98 -4.04 10.39
N ILE A 30 2.44 -2.80 10.50
CA ILE A 30 3.23 -2.34 11.66
C ILE A 30 2.37 -2.38 12.94
N ALA A 31 1.14 -1.87 12.88
CA ALA A 31 0.22 -1.90 14.02
C ALA A 31 -0.07 -3.33 14.46
N PHE A 32 -0.27 -4.27 13.52
CA PHE A 32 -0.47 -5.68 13.82
C PHE A 32 0.75 -6.29 14.55
N ILE A 33 1.97 -5.99 14.10
CA ILE A 33 3.20 -6.47 14.73
C ILE A 33 3.31 -5.92 16.15
N ILE A 34 3.02 -4.63 16.38
CA ILE A 34 3.14 -4.04 17.71
C ILE A 34 2.08 -4.58 18.67
N LEU A 35 0.83 -4.70 18.22
CA LEU A 35 -0.29 -5.12 19.07
C LEU A 35 -0.25 -6.60 19.44
N PHE A 36 0.20 -7.46 18.52
CA PHE A 36 0.16 -8.90 18.70
C PHE A 36 1.54 -9.56 18.76
N GLY A 37 2.61 -8.84 18.43
CA GLY A 37 3.96 -9.43 18.30
C GLY A 37 4.57 -9.89 19.61
N GLN A 38 4.12 -9.34 20.75
CA GLN A 38 4.56 -9.80 22.06
C GLN A 38 3.65 -10.93 22.56
N ILE A 39 4.26 -12.07 22.85
CA ILE A 39 3.59 -13.22 23.45
C ILE A 39 4.20 -13.50 24.82
N GLU A 40 3.37 -13.90 25.77
CA GLU A 40 3.79 -14.33 27.09
C GLU A 40 4.21 -15.80 27.04
N VAL A 41 5.43 -16.08 27.48
CA VAL A 41 5.97 -17.44 27.53
C VAL A 41 6.53 -17.67 28.92
N ARG A 42 6.31 -18.88 29.45
CA ARG A 42 6.84 -19.28 30.74
C ARG A 42 8.30 -19.68 30.58
N ASN A 43 9.19 -18.99 31.27
CA ASN A 43 10.61 -19.33 31.33
C ASN A 43 10.82 -20.59 32.20
N GLU A 44 11.98 -21.23 32.09
CA GLU A 44 12.42 -22.40 32.87
C GLU A 44 12.27 -22.20 34.39
N ASN A 45 12.35 -20.94 34.84
CA ASN A 45 12.17 -20.54 36.24
C ASN A 45 10.71 -20.25 36.64
N LEU A 46 9.72 -20.71 35.87
CA LEU A 46 8.28 -20.47 36.06
C LEU A 46 7.83 -19.00 35.95
N ASP A 47 8.74 -18.08 35.63
CA ASP A 47 8.48 -16.65 35.45
C ASP A 47 7.84 -16.36 34.08
N ILE A 48 6.98 -15.34 34.01
CA ILE A 48 6.28 -14.94 32.79
C ILE A 48 7.12 -13.89 32.08
N VAL A 49 7.68 -14.24 30.93
CA VAL A 49 8.49 -13.33 30.11
C VAL A 49 7.76 -13.01 28.80
N GLN A 50 7.79 -11.74 28.40
CA GLN A 50 7.28 -11.31 27.09
C GLN A 50 8.38 -11.44 26.05
N VAL A 51 8.13 -12.23 25.01
CA VAL A 51 9.05 -12.40 23.89
C VAL A 51 8.37 -12.07 22.57
N TRP A 52 9.16 -11.65 21.59
CA TRP A 52 8.67 -11.39 20.26
C TRP A 52 8.43 -12.70 19.50
N SER A 53 7.20 -12.91 19.05
CA SER A 53 6.82 -14.07 18.25
C SER A 53 7.24 -13.88 16.80
N GLY A 54 8.26 -14.62 16.36
CA GLY A 54 8.70 -14.61 14.96
C GLY A 54 7.59 -14.95 13.96
N LYS A 55 6.62 -15.80 14.35
CA LYS A 55 5.46 -16.15 13.52
C LYS A 55 4.56 -14.93 13.29
N ILE A 56 4.30 -14.15 14.33
CA ILE A 56 3.42 -12.97 14.24
C ILE A 56 4.11 -11.85 13.46
N ILE A 57 5.43 -11.68 13.65
CA ILE A 57 6.23 -10.77 12.84
C ILE A 57 6.15 -11.15 11.36
N ALA A 58 6.30 -12.44 11.03
CA ALA A 58 6.21 -12.91 9.65
C ALA A 58 4.83 -12.65 9.02
N VAL A 59 3.75 -12.87 9.77
CA VAL A 59 2.37 -12.54 9.32
C VAL A 59 2.22 -11.03 9.10
N GLY A 60 2.72 -10.20 10.02
CA GLY A 60 2.71 -8.75 9.89
C GLY A 60 3.47 -8.26 8.65
N LEU A 61 4.65 -8.82 8.38
CA LEU A 61 5.38 -8.57 7.13
C LEU A 61 4.59 -9.01 5.89
N GLY A 62 3.86 -10.12 5.98
CA GLY A 62 2.93 -10.55 4.93
C GLY A 62 1.83 -9.53 4.64
N ILE A 63 1.25 -8.91 5.67
CA ILE A 63 0.25 -7.84 5.52
C ILE A 63 0.86 -6.63 4.80
N ILE A 64 2.06 -6.21 5.21
CA ILE A 64 2.79 -5.10 4.57
C ILE A 64 3.03 -5.41 3.08
N MET A 65 3.58 -6.60 2.78
CA MET A 65 3.86 -7.00 1.41
C MET A 65 2.60 -7.06 0.54
N ASN A 66 1.47 -7.52 1.07
CA ASN A 66 0.21 -7.52 0.34
C ASN A 66 -0.29 -6.10 0.04
N GLY A 67 -0.20 -5.18 1.00
CA GLY A 67 -0.55 -3.77 0.80
C GLY A 67 0.33 -3.10 -0.26
N LEU A 68 1.64 -3.37 -0.21
CA LEU A 68 2.59 -2.88 -1.22
C LEU A 68 2.32 -3.48 -2.60
N LEU A 69 2.09 -4.79 -2.68
CA LEU A 69 1.81 -5.48 -3.93
C LEU A 69 0.53 -4.97 -4.59
N PHE A 70 -0.55 -4.85 -3.80
CA PHE A 70 -1.82 -4.37 -4.31
C PHE A 70 -1.74 -2.91 -4.77
N GLY A 71 -1.09 -2.04 -3.99
CA GLY A 71 -0.84 -0.65 -4.41
C GLY A 71 0.06 -0.55 -5.64
N TYR A 72 1.08 -1.39 -5.77
CA TYR A 72 1.91 -1.44 -6.98
C TYR A 72 1.12 -1.82 -8.23
N LEU A 73 0.17 -2.75 -8.13
CA LEU A 73 -0.72 -3.10 -9.25
C LEU A 73 -1.57 -1.90 -9.66
N LEU A 74 -2.10 -1.13 -8.69
CA LEU A 74 -2.84 0.09 -8.98
C LEU A 74 -1.97 1.15 -9.68
N LEU A 75 -0.71 1.32 -9.26
CA LEU A 75 0.25 2.19 -9.97
C LEU A 75 0.46 1.74 -11.41
N LYS A 76 0.56 0.42 -11.66
CA LYS A 76 0.74 -0.11 -13.00
C LYS A 76 -0.47 0.18 -13.89
N VAL A 77 -1.69 0.02 -13.35
CA VAL A 77 -2.92 0.38 -14.06
C VAL A 77 -2.97 1.89 -14.33
N SER A 78 -2.56 2.72 -13.38
CA SER A 78 -2.47 4.16 -13.54
C SER A 78 -1.53 4.56 -14.69
N SER A 79 -0.34 3.96 -14.75
CA SER A 79 0.62 4.21 -15.82
C SER A 79 0.06 3.86 -17.20
N ILE A 80 -0.69 2.76 -17.31
CA ILE A 80 -1.36 2.37 -18.56
C ILE A 80 -2.42 3.41 -18.94
N LEU A 81 -3.24 3.86 -17.98
CA LEU A 81 -4.24 4.92 -18.22
C LEU A 81 -3.59 6.22 -18.70
N GLN A 82 -2.47 6.65 -18.10
CA GLN A 82 -1.71 7.82 -18.56
C GLN A 82 -1.27 7.69 -20.00
N TYR A 83 -0.77 6.51 -20.38
CA TYR A 83 -0.32 6.24 -21.74
C TYR A 83 -1.46 6.41 -22.76
N TYR A 84 -2.65 5.86 -22.48
CA TYR A 84 -3.82 6.03 -23.34
C TYR A 84 -4.34 7.46 -23.36
N GLU A 85 -4.38 8.15 -22.21
CA GLU A 85 -4.76 9.57 -22.12
C GLU A 85 -3.83 10.44 -22.98
N GLN A 86 -2.51 10.26 -22.90
CA GLN A 86 -1.55 11.00 -23.72
C GLN A 86 -1.71 10.71 -25.21
N ARG A 87 -1.85 9.44 -25.59
CA ARG A 87 -2.01 9.05 -26.99
C ARG A 87 -3.30 9.63 -27.60
N LYS A 88 -4.38 9.71 -26.84
CA LYS A 88 -5.65 10.30 -27.29
C LYS A 88 -5.49 11.80 -27.55
N ILE A 89 -4.76 12.52 -26.71
CA ILE A 89 -4.50 13.96 -26.89
C ILE A 89 -3.67 14.21 -28.16
N THR A 90 -2.63 13.40 -28.41
CA THR A 90 -1.78 13.54 -29.61
C THR A 90 -2.55 13.32 -30.92
N ASN A 91 -3.43 12.31 -30.98
CA ASN A 91 -4.25 12.06 -32.18
C ASN A 91 -5.35 13.11 -32.44
N LEU A 92 -5.64 13.99 -31.48
CA LEU A 92 -6.59 15.10 -31.63
C LEU A 92 -5.89 16.41 -32.01
N ALA A 93 -4.55 16.44 -31.98
CA ALA A 93 -3.74 17.61 -32.27
C ALA A 93 -3.14 17.60 -33.70
N ASP A 94 -3.13 16.43 -34.36
CA ASP A 94 -2.90 16.25 -35.80
C ASP A 94 -4.22 16.37 -36.59
#